data_AF-A0A8H7MH01-F1
#
_entry.id   AF-A0A8H7MH01-F1
#
_cell.length_a   1.000
_cell.length_b   1.000
_cell.length_c   1.000
_cell.angle_alpha   90.00
_cell.angle_beta   90.00
_cell.angle_gamma   90.00
#
_symmetry.space_group_name_H-M   'P 1'
#
loop_
_entity.id
_entity.type
_entity.pdbx_description
1 polymer ?
#
loop_
_entity_poly.entity_id
_entity_poly.type
_entity_poly.pdbx_seq_one_letter_code
_entity_poly.pdbx_strand_id
1 'polypeptide(L)'
;MALCASYNTNAGYIPHPLFAINLNNINSNRHGSSTGTYDMDGELDERRFEAIFQKYARGKDYLTIWSTYDMWRNQRCGLDFFGWFAGGLEWIAMYILLWPEDGVMSKEDIRGVYDGSIFYTIAEHQINRARSRTGL
;
A
#
# COMPACT_ATOMS: atom_id res chain seq x y z
N MET A 1 -12.13 8.63 -4.03
CA MET A 1 -10.77 8.49 -4.59
C MET A 1 -10.67 8.93 -6.04
N ALA A 2 -11.51 8.44 -6.96
CA ALA A 2 -11.37 8.73 -8.40
C ALA A 2 -11.28 10.22 -8.78
N LEU A 3 -12.10 11.08 -8.17
CA LEU A 3 -12.06 12.53 -8.39
C LEU A 3 -10.70 13.14 -7.98
N CYS A 4 -10.20 12.81 -6.79
CA CYS A 4 -8.93 13.31 -6.26
C CYS A 4 -7.75 12.80 -7.10
N ALA A 5 -7.76 11.52 -7.48
CA ALA A 5 -6.73 10.93 -8.33
C ALA A 5 -6.68 11.57 -9.72
N SER A 6 -7.85 11.80 -10.31
CA SER A 6 -7.97 12.53 -11.58
C SER A 6 -7.45 13.96 -11.46
N TYR A 7 -7.83 14.70 -10.40
CA TYR A 7 -7.35 16.06 -10.16
C TYR A 7 -5.82 16.11 -9.96
N ASN A 8 -5.27 15.25 -9.09
CA ASN A 8 -3.84 15.26 -8.73
C ASN A 8 -2.92 14.90 -9.89
N THR A 9 -3.38 14.04 -10.81
CA THR A 9 -2.56 13.57 -11.94
C THR A 9 -2.77 14.39 -13.20
N ASN A 10 -3.88 15.15 -13.31
CA ASN A 10 -4.11 16.01 -14.46
C ASN A 10 -3.12 17.19 -14.50
N ALA A 11 -2.74 17.62 -15.69
CA ALA A 11 -1.94 18.82 -15.91
C ALA A 11 -2.75 20.12 -15.74
N GLY A 12 -4.08 20.05 -15.83
CA GLY A 12 -4.97 21.20 -15.67
C GLY A 12 -5.61 21.31 -14.28
N TYR A 13 -6.28 22.44 -14.01
CA TYR A 13 -6.92 22.74 -12.72
C TYR A 13 -8.28 22.07 -12.51
N ILE A 14 -8.80 21.34 -13.50
CA ILE A 14 -10.10 20.66 -13.43
C ILE A 14 -9.85 19.16 -13.63
N PRO A 15 -10.41 18.28 -12.78
CA PRO A 15 -10.30 16.85 -13.00
C PRO A 15 -10.90 16.47 -14.36
N HIS A 16 -10.34 15.45 -15.00
CA HIS A 16 -10.88 14.94 -16.25
C HIS A 16 -12.37 14.56 -16.05
N PRO A 17 -13.31 14.92 -16.95
CA PRO A 17 -14.75 14.68 -16.77
C PRO A 17 -15.12 13.21 -16.55
N LEU A 18 -14.32 12.29 -17.10
CA LEU A 18 -14.46 10.84 -16.93
C LEU A 18 -13.56 10.27 -15.81
N PHE A 19 -13.00 11.13 -14.94
CA PHE A 19 -12.07 10.77 -13.87
C PHE A 19 -10.84 9.95 -14.33
N ALA A 20 -10.35 10.24 -15.53
CA ALA A 20 -9.16 9.61 -16.07
C ALA A 20 -7.93 9.95 -15.20
N ILE A 21 -7.04 8.97 -15.05
CA ILE A 21 -5.79 9.09 -14.31
C ILE A 21 -4.66 9.22 -15.33
N ASN A 22 -3.81 10.22 -15.18
CA ASN A 22 -2.64 10.40 -16.02
C ASN A 22 -1.44 9.67 -15.41
N LEU A 23 -0.99 8.62 -16.09
CA LEU A 23 0.11 7.79 -15.62
C LEU A 23 1.45 8.54 -15.57
N ASN A 24 1.66 9.54 -16.41
CA ASN A 24 2.91 10.30 -16.42
C ASN A 24 3.12 11.12 -15.13
N ASN A 25 2.02 11.44 -14.43
CA ASN A 25 2.02 12.21 -13.19
C ASN A 25 1.49 11.39 -12.01
N ILE A 26 1.55 10.05 -12.10
CA ILE A 26 0.92 9.17 -11.09
C ILE A 26 1.51 9.38 -9.69
N ASN A 27 2.81 9.71 -9.62
CA ASN A 27 3.53 10.04 -8.39
C ASN A 27 2.93 11.25 -7.65
N SER A 28 2.22 12.15 -8.33
CA SER A 28 1.51 13.27 -7.69
C SER A 28 0.30 12.82 -6.87
N ASN A 29 -0.24 11.62 -7.11
CA ASN A 29 -1.41 11.11 -6.41
C ASN A 29 -1.07 10.48 -5.06
N ARG A 30 -0.68 11.33 -4.12
CA ARG A 30 -0.34 10.98 -2.74
C ARG A 30 -1.00 11.93 -1.76
N HIS A 31 -1.08 11.53 -0.51
CA HIS A 31 -1.49 12.37 0.61
C HIS A 31 -0.37 12.45 1.64
N GLY A 32 -0.43 13.47 2.51
CA GLY A 32 0.63 13.71 3.50
C GLY A 32 0.78 12.56 4.49
N SER A 33 -0.33 11.93 4.85
CA SER A 33 -0.40 10.89 5.87
C SER A 33 -0.07 9.52 5.31
N SER A 34 1.18 9.30 4.95
CA SER A 34 1.69 8.05 4.39
C SER A 34 2.88 7.56 5.21
N THR A 35 3.34 6.33 4.95
CA THR A 35 4.60 5.85 5.53
C THR A 35 5.84 6.58 5.00
N GLY A 36 5.69 7.34 3.90
CA GLY A 36 6.79 8.00 3.21
C GLY A 36 7.76 7.03 2.54
N THR A 37 7.38 5.75 2.40
CA THR A 37 8.19 4.69 1.78
C THR A 37 8.50 4.98 0.32
N TYR A 38 7.53 5.51 -0.43
CA TYR A 38 7.83 6.13 -1.71
C TYR A 38 8.30 7.56 -1.51
N ASP A 39 9.31 7.95 -2.26
CA ASP A 39 9.80 9.33 -2.27
C ASP A 39 8.93 10.26 -3.12
N MET A 40 9.45 11.47 -3.38
CA MET A 40 8.71 12.47 -4.17
C MET A 40 8.64 12.13 -5.65
N ASP A 41 9.53 11.29 -6.17
CA ASP A 41 9.54 10.89 -7.57
C ASP A 41 8.74 9.60 -7.79
N GLY A 42 8.40 8.89 -6.71
CA GLY A 42 7.63 7.65 -6.73
C GLY A 42 8.51 6.40 -6.62
N GLU A 43 9.79 6.58 -6.25
CA GLU A 43 10.74 5.49 -6.07
C GLU A 43 10.65 4.93 -4.65
N LEU A 44 10.87 3.62 -4.53
CA LEU A 44 10.86 2.91 -3.26
C LEU A 44 12.15 3.22 -2.47
N ASP A 45 12.05 3.99 -1.39
CA ASP A 45 13.16 4.22 -0.44
C ASP A 45 13.22 3.05 0.56
N GLU A 46 14.07 2.06 0.26
CA GLU A 46 14.28 0.87 1.10
C GLU A 46 14.68 1.20 2.54
N ARG A 47 15.41 2.30 2.75
CA ARG A 47 15.82 2.72 4.10
C ARG A 47 14.61 3.19 4.90
N ARG A 48 13.65 3.89 4.28
CA ARG A 48 12.40 4.28 4.94
C ARG A 48 11.49 3.09 5.18
N PHE A 49 11.42 2.17 4.22
CA PHE A 49 10.72 0.90 4.40
C PHE A 49 11.25 0.16 5.63
N GLU A 50 12.57 -0.02 5.72
CA GLU A 50 13.23 -0.70 6.84
C GLU A 50 12.95 0.00 8.18
N ALA A 51 12.98 1.34 8.19
CA ALA A 51 12.74 2.12 9.40
C ALA A 51 11.34 1.90 10.00
N ILE A 52 10.33 1.54 9.18
CA ILE A 52 9.00 1.19 9.67
C ILE A 52 9.06 -0.09 10.51
N PHE A 53 9.72 -1.13 10.00
CA PHE A 53 9.82 -2.40 10.72
C PHE A 53 10.67 -2.26 11.96
N GLN A 54 11.80 -1.57 11.88
CA GLN A 54 12.63 -1.27 13.05
C GLN A 54 11.84 -0.57 14.16
N LYS A 55 10.93 0.36 13.79
CA LYS A 55 10.14 1.12 14.75
C LYS A 55 8.92 0.38 15.30
N TYR A 56 8.19 -0.36 14.45
CA TYR A 56 6.88 -0.91 14.80
C TYR A 56 6.85 -2.43 14.98
N ALA A 57 7.77 -3.17 14.37
CA ALA A 57 7.80 -4.62 14.44
C ALA A 57 8.49 -5.17 15.70
N ARG A 58 9.11 -4.30 16.53
CA ARG A 58 9.71 -4.67 17.83
C ARG A 58 10.71 -5.83 17.73
N GLY A 59 11.58 -5.81 16.72
CA GLY A 59 12.60 -6.84 16.48
C GLY A 59 12.11 -8.08 15.74
N LYS A 60 10.93 -8.01 15.10
CA LYS A 60 10.35 -9.06 14.26
C LYS A 60 10.36 -8.64 12.80
N ASP A 61 10.28 -9.61 11.89
CA ASP A 61 10.15 -9.37 10.45
C ASP A 61 8.68 -9.41 9.97
N TYR A 62 7.75 -8.99 10.83
CA TYR A 62 6.32 -8.92 10.49
C TYR A 62 5.60 -7.84 11.30
N LEU A 63 4.46 -7.40 10.79
CA LEU A 63 3.53 -6.52 11.49
C LEU A 63 2.24 -7.27 11.84
N THR A 64 1.93 -7.31 13.13
CA THR A 64 0.59 -7.65 13.63
C THR A 64 -0.42 -6.55 13.30
N ILE A 65 -1.71 -6.86 13.35
CA ILE A 65 -2.78 -5.86 13.18
C ILE A 65 -2.64 -4.66 14.13
N TRP A 66 -2.17 -4.89 15.36
CA TRP A 66 -1.97 -3.84 16.36
C TRP A 66 -0.76 -2.96 16.06
N SER A 67 0.37 -3.55 15.67
CA SER A 67 1.54 -2.78 15.23
C SER A 67 1.25 -1.99 13.95
N THR A 68 0.45 -2.54 13.04
CA THR A 68 0.00 -1.83 11.83
C THR A 68 -0.91 -0.67 12.19
N TYR A 69 -1.86 -0.85 13.11
CA TYR A 69 -2.71 0.23 13.61
C TYR A 69 -1.88 1.34 14.26
N ASP A 70 -0.93 0.98 15.13
CA ASP A 70 -0.02 1.93 15.77
C ASP A 70 0.81 2.69 14.72
N MET A 71 1.34 1.99 13.72
CA MET A 71 2.06 2.60 12.62
C MET A 71 1.19 3.59 11.85
N TRP A 72 0.04 3.17 11.33
CA TRP A 72 -0.87 4.04 10.58
C TRP A 72 -1.26 5.29 11.39
N ARG A 73 -1.65 5.11 12.67
CA ARG A 73 -2.06 6.20 13.55
C ARG A 73 -0.96 7.25 13.73
N ASN A 74 0.30 6.81 13.80
CA ASN A 74 1.47 7.66 14.02
C ASN A 74 2.03 8.29 12.74
N GLN A 75 1.59 7.85 11.55
CA GLN A 75 1.97 8.45 10.25
C GLN A 75 0.99 9.54 9.78
N ARG A 76 0.05 9.95 10.63
CA ARG A 76 -0.96 10.96 10.29
C ARG A 76 -0.41 12.38 10.40
N CYS A 77 -0.49 13.14 9.32
CA CYS A 77 -0.17 14.56 9.30
C CYS A 77 -1.34 15.42 9.78
N GLY A 78 -1.06 16.53 10.47
CA GLY A 78 -2.09 17.48 10.89
C GLY A 78 -2.88 18.02 9.69
N LEU A 79 -4.19 18.16 9.84
CA LEU A 79 -5.13 18.67 8.83
C LEU A 79 -5.30 17.81 7.56
N ASP A 80 -4.66 16.65 7.48
CA ASP A 80 -4.79 15.72 6.34
C ASP A 80 -5.86 14.64 6.59
N PHE A 81 -7.11 15.05 6.83
CA PHE A 81 -8.21 14.13 7.13
C PHE A 81 -8.47 13.12 6.01
N PHE A 82 -8.27 13.55 4.75
CA PHE A 82 -8.39 12.68 3.60
C PHE A 82 -7.31 11.58 3.64
N GLY A 83 -6.05 11.94 3.87
CA GLY A 83 -4.96 10.97 3.95
C GLY A 83 -5.10 10.02 5.14
N TRP A 84 -5.69 10.45 6.26
CA TRP A 84 -5.95 9.53 7.38
C TRP A 84 -6.87 8.39 6.95
N PHE A 85 -7.98 8.73 6.30
CA PHE A 85 -8.96 7.75 5.86
C PHE A 85 -8.45 6.90 4.70
N ALA A 86 -7.81 7.53 3.70
CA ALA A 86 -7.20 6.83 2.56
C ALA A 86 -6.15 5.83 3.04
N GLY A 87 -5.18 6.25 3.85
CA GLY A 87 -4.18 5.34 4.40
C GLY A 87 -4.79 4.20 5.21
N GLY A 88 -5.82 4.46 6.01
CA GLY A 88 -6.50 3.41 6.79
C GLY A 88 -7.13 2.35 5.89
N LEU A 89 -7.82 2.78 4.82
CA LEU A 89 -8.40 1.87 3.84
C LEU A 89 -7.34 1.11 3.04
N GLU A 90 -6.21 1.73 2.72
CA GLU A 90 -5.09 1.07 2.03
C GLU A 90 -4.51 -0.08 2.87
N TRP A 91 -4.25 0.15 4.16
CA TRP A 91 -3.76 -0.91 5.05
C TRP A 91 -4.79 -2.04 5.26
N ILE A 92 -6.09 -1.72 5.32
CA ILE A 92 -7.15 -2.73 5.37
C ILE A 92 -7.20 -3.54 4.07
N ALA A 93 -7.16 -2.86 2.92
CA ALA A 93 -7.16 -3.51 1.61
C ALA A 93 -5.95 -4.43 1.44
N MET A 94 -4.77 -4.00 1.90
CA MET A 94 -3.57 -4.82 1.89
C MET A 94 -3.69 -6.04 2.81
N TYR A 95 -4.23 -5.89 4.02
CA TYR A 95 -4.49 -7.02 4.91
C TYR A 95 -5.43 -8.05 4.26
N ILE A 96 -6.48 -7.59 3.57
CA ILE A 96 -7.41 -8.45 2.83
C ILE A 96 -6.73 -9.12 1.64
N LEU A 97 -5.88 -8.39 0.91
CA LEU A 97 -5.13 -8.92 -0.24
C LEU A 97 -4.20 -10.07 0.18
N LEU A 98 -3.46 -9.88 1.28
CA LEU A 98 -2.52 -10.87 1.79
C LEU A 98 -3.25 -12.04 2.49
N TRP A 99 -4.40 -11.76 3.13
CA TRP A 99 -5.20 -12.71 3.89
C TRP A 99 -4.34 -13.65 4.77
N PRO A 100 -3.51 -13.11 5.69
CA PRO A 100 -2.55 -13.92 6.43
C PRO A 100 -3.25 -14.91 7.37
N GLU A 101 -2.87 -16.19 7.30
CA GLU A 101 -3.49 -17.26 8.09
C GLU A 101 -3.22 -17.12 9.60
N ASP A 102 -2.05 -16.60 9.95
CA ASP A 102 -1.58 -16.37 11.32
C ASP A 102 -1.85 -14.95 11.83
N GLY A 103 -2.53 -14.13 11.03
CA GLY A 103 -2.92 -12.76 11.38
C GLY A 103 -1.75 -11.76 11.41
N VAL A 104 -0.61 -12.10 10.81
CA VAL A 104 0.54 -11.19 10.69
C VAL A 104 0.92 -10.98 9.23
N MET A 105 1.29 -9.75 8.87
CA MET A 105 1.79 -9.43 7.53
C MET A 105 3.31 -9.46 7.56
N SER A 106 3.91 -10.40 6.82
CA SER A 106 5.37 -10.50 6.73
C SER A 106 5.96 -9.27 6.05
N LYS A 107 7.21 -8.95 6.40
CA LYS A 107 7.94 -7.85 5.80
C LYS A 107 8.12 -8.06 4.30
N GLU A 108 8.41 -9.27 3.88
CA GLU A 108 8.57 -9.67 2.49
C GLU A 108 7.28 -9.48 1.70
N ASP A 109 6.13 -9.87 2.25
CA ASP A 109 4.84 -9.68 1.57
C ASP A 109 4.48 -8.20 1.42
N ILE A 110 4.70 -7.40 2.47
CA ILE A 110 4.49 -5.94 2.42
C ILE A 110 5.45 -5.31 1.40
N ARG A 111 6.72 -5.73 1.36
CA ARG A 111 7.68 -5.28 0.34
C ARG A 111 7.19 -5.63 -1.06
N GLY A 112 6.65 -6.84 -1.23
CA GLY A 112 6.05 -7.30 -2.48
C GLY A 112 4.85 -6.47 -2.94
N VAL A 113 4.10 -5.86 -2.01
CA VAL A 113 3.03 -4.91 -2.34
C VAL A 113 3.62 -3.59 -2.89
N TYR A 114 4.74 -3.13 -2.34
CA TYR A 114 5.42 -1.91 -2.81
C TYR A 114 6.09 -2.09 -4.18
N ASP A 115 6.77 -3.21 -4.44
CA ASP A 115 7.43 -3.44 -5.74
C ASP A 115 6.52 -4.12 -6.78
N GLY A 116 5.34 -4.58 -6.38
CA GLY A 116 4.34 -5.24 -7.22
C GLY A 116 4.58 -6.74 -7.44
N SER A 117 5.64 -7.32 -6.88
CA SER A 117 5.92 -8.76 -7.01
C SER A 117 4.85 -9.65 -6.37
N ILE A 118 4.17 -9.17 -5.31
CA ILE A 118 3.17 -9.96 -4.58
C ILE A 118 2.01 -10.44 -5.47
N PHE A 119 1.64 -9.65 -6.48
CA PHE A 119 0.52 -9.98 -7.36
C PHE A 119 0.82 -11.23 -8.20
N TYR A 120 2.07 -11.41 -8.61
CA TYR A 120 2.52 -12.60 -9.33
C TYR A 120 2.54 -13.82 -8.41
N THR A 121 3.03 -13.67 -7.18
CA THR A 121 3.02 -14.72 -6.16
C THR A 121 1.59 -15.19 -5.87
N ILE A 122 0.65 -14.27 -5.65
CA ILE A 122 -0.76 -14.58 -5.41
C ILE A 122 -1.38 -15.29 -6.63
N ALA A 123 -1.10 -14.83 -7.84
CA ALA A 123 -1.61 -15.46 -9.06
C ALA A 123 -1.09 -16.91 -9.22
N GLU A 124 0.19 -17.15 -8.94
CA GLU A 124 0.78 -18.48 -8.97
C GLU A 124 0.15 -19.41 -7.93
N HIS A 125 -0.03 -18.94 -6.68
CA HIS A 125 -0.73 -19.70 -5.65
C HIS A 125 -2.15 -20.08 -6.05
N GLN A 126 -2.88 -19.17 -6.71
CA GLN A 126 -4.22 -19.46 -7.22
C GLN A 126 -4.22 -20.52 -8.32
N ILE A 127 -3.27 -20.46 -9.26
CA ILE A 127 -3.11 -21.47 -10.31
C ILE A 127 -2.79 -22.84 -9.70
N ASN A 128 -1.86 -22.90 -8.76
CA ASN A 128 -1.47 -24.15 -8.10
C ASN A 128 -2.62 -24.73 -7.28
N ARG A 129 -3.40 -23.89 -6.58
CA ARG A 129 -4.61 -24.31 -5.87
C ARG A 129 -5.70 -24.80 -6.82
N ALA A 130 -5.81 -24.24 -8.02
CA ALA A 130 -6.74 -24.73 -9.03
C ALA A 130 -6.30 -26.11 -9.56
N ARG A 131 -5.00 -26.28 -9.87
CA ARG A 131 -4.43 -27.56 -10.32
C ARG A 131 -4.62 -28.69 -9.31
N SER A 132 -4.31 -28.44 -8.04
CA SER A 132 -4.48 -29.43 -6.98
C SER A 132 -5.95 -29.84 -6.77
N ARG A 133 -6.90 -28.94 -7.05
CA ARG A 133 -8.35 -29.23 -7.01
C ARG A 133 -8.83 -30.02 -8.22
N THR A 134 -8.19 -29.88 -9.38
CA THR A 134 -8.54 -30.62 -10.61
C THR A 134 -7.78 -31.94 -10.77
N GLY A 135 -6.81 -32.24 -9.91
CA GLY A 135 -6.05 -33.49 -9.94
C GLY A 135 -5.07 -33.61 -11.12
N LEU A 136 -4.64 -32.47 -11.68
CA LEU A 136 -3.62 -32.35 -12.72
C LEU A 136 -2.26 -32.02 -12.13
#